data_AF-A0A9P9CPR7-F1
#
_entry.id   AF-A0A9P9CPR7-F1
#
_cell.length_a   1.000
_cell.length_b   1.000
_cell.length_c   1.000
_cell.angle_alpha   90.00
_cell.angle_beta   90.00
_cell.angle_gamma   90.00
#
_symmetry.space_group_name_H-M   'P 1'
#
loop_
_entity.id
_entity.type
_entity.pdbx_description
1 polymer ?
#
loop_
_entity_poly.entity_id
_entity_poly.type
_entity_poly.pdbx_seq_one_letter_code
_entity_poly.pdbx_strand_id
1 'polypeptide(L)'
;MAEPTALRTDAFEKLLPTIVDTVELTQRHAGENSLQHRQAVVQLANQLKERFSEAKKIAQSLPGGDLSIEQQDALIELLERFRDERMSVALSFET
;
A
#
# COMPACT_ATOMS: atom_id res chain seq x y z
N MET A 1 7.21 -12.26 19.36
CA MET A 1 6.07 -12.35 18.43
C MET A 1 5.89 -10.96 17.85
N ALA A 2 6.08 -10.78 16.55
CA ALA A 2 5.87 -9.47 15.93
C ALA A 2 4.37 -9.21 15.87
N GLU A 3 3.92 -8.10 16.46
CA GLU A 3 2.52 -7.67 16.33
C GLU A 3 2.16 -7.52 14.84
N PRO A 4 0.91 -7.82 14.44
CA PRO A 4 0.47 -7.53 13.09
C PRO A 4 0.51 -6.01 12.91
N THR A 5 1.57 -5.51 12.24
CA THR A 5 1.67 -4.11 11.86
C THR A 5 0.48 -3.79 10.97
N ALA A 6 -0.56 -3.19 11.54
CA ALA A 6 -1.73 -2.79 10.80
C ALA A 6 -1.28 -1.95 9.61
N LEU A 7 -1.68 -2.36 8.40
CA LEU A 7 -1.33 -1.66 7.17
C LEU A 7 -1.85 -0.23 7.28
N ARG A 8 -0.97 0.74 7.05
CA ARG A 8 -1.32 2.17 7.05
C ARG A 8 -2.12 2.50 5.79
N THR A 9 -3.43 2.32 5.85
CA THR A 9 -4.37 2.62 4.75
C THR A 9 -4.85 4.07 4.74
N ASP A 10 -4.62 4.80 5.83
CA ASP A 10 -5.02 6.20 6.05
C ASP A 10 -4.55 7.15 4.94
N ALA A 11 -3.35 6.91 4.40
CA ALA A 11 -2.78 7.69 3.30
C ALA A 11 -3.50 7.41 1.96
N PHE A 12 -4.04 6.21 1.76
CA PHE A 12 -4.71 5.79 0.52
C PHE A 12 -6.18 6.24 0.49
N GLU A 13 -6.87 6.21 1.63
CA GLU A 13 -8.28 6.61 1.75
C GLU A 13 -8.54 8.03 1.24
N LYS A 14 -7.56 8.92 1.40
CA LYS A 14 -7.70 10.32 1.02
C LYS A 14 -7.25 10.63 -0.41
N LEU A 15 -6.70 9.66 -1.15
CA LEU A 15 -6.27 9.87 -2.54
C LEU A 15 -7.46 10.14 -3.46
N LEU A 16 -8.47 9.26 -3.43
CA LEU A 16 -9.65 9.38 -4.28
C LEU A 16 -10.40 10.70 -4.06
N PRO A 17 -10.75 11.10 -2.82
CA PRO A 17 -11.35 12.41 -2.58
C PRO A 17 -10.52 13.57 -3.14
N THR A 18 -9.20 13.56 -2.94
CA THR A 18 -8.33 14.66 -3.42
C THR A 18 -8.26 14.72 -4.95
N ILE A 19 -8.30 13.57 -5.63
CA ILE A 19 -8.39 13.50 -7.09
C ILE A 19 -9.71 14.08 -7.57
N VAL A 20 -10.83 13.67 -6.96
CA VAL A 20 -12.16 14.18 -7.29
C VAL A 20 -12.20 15.70 -7.11
N ASP A 21 -11.75 16.22 -5.97
CA ASP A 21 -11.71 17.66 -5.69
C ASP A 21 -10.87 18.44 -6.71
N THR A 22 -9.71 17.88 -7.10
CA THR A 22 -8.84 18.50 -8.10
C THR A 22 -9.51 18.52 -9.47
N VAL A 23 -10.12 17.41 -9.89
CA VAL A 23 -10.82 17.30 -11.18
C VAL A 23 -12.01 18.24 -11.21
N GLU A 24 -12.87 18.22 -10.19
CA GLU A 24 -14.01 19.13 -10.09
C GLU A 24 -13.58 20.59 -10.13
N LEU A 25 -12.51 20.95 -9.41
CA LEU A 25 -12.02 22.33 -9.43
C LEU A 25 -11.53 22.71 -10.84
N THR A 26 -10.82 21.83 -11.54
CA THR A 26 -10.37 22.12 -12.92
C THR A 26 -11.49 22.17 -13.96
N GLN A 27 -12.60 21.48 -13.70
CA GLN A 27 -13.76 21.44 -14.59
C GLN A 27 -14.75 22.58 -14.35
N ARG A 28 -14.71 23.23 -13.18
CA ARG A 28 -15.52 24.43 -12.95
C ARG A 28 -15.08 25.49 -13.94
N HIS A 29 -16.00 25.90 -14.82
CA HIS A 29 -15.89 27.13 -15.61
C HIS A 29 -15.92 28.34 -14.67
N ALA A 30 -14.86 28.53 -13.89
CA ALA A 30 -14.60 29.81 -13.27
C ALA A 30 -14.42 30.79 -14.43
N GLY A 31 -15.27 31.84 -14.47
CA GLY A 31 -15.16 32.91 -15.45
C GLY A 31 -13.69 33.21 -15.70
N GLU A 32 -13.28 33.04 -16.96
CA GLU A 32 -11.90 32.93 -17.39
C GLU A 32 -11.03 33.96 -16.65
N ASN A 33 -10.01 33.50 -15.92
CA ASN A 33 -8.94 34.33 -15.32
C ASN A 33 -9.10 34.84 -13.88
N SER A 34 -9.95 34.29 -13.02
CA SER A 34 -9.79 34.58 -11.58
C SER A 34 -8.44 34.02 -11.07
N LEU A 35 -7.54 34.90 -10.66
CA LEU A 35 -6.22 34.55 -10.09
C LEU A 35 -6.35 33.58 -8.92
N GLN A 36 -7.43 33.71 -8.14
CA GLN A 36 -7.77 32.83 -7.03
C GLN A 36 -8.06 31.40 -7.48
N HIS A 37 -8.73 31.23 -8.62
CA HIS A 37 -9.02 29.90 -9.17
C HIS A 37 -7.75 29.18 -9.60
N ARG A 38 -6.84 29.87 -10.29
CA ARG A 38 -5.52 29.31 -10.65
C ARG A 38 -4.70 28.94 -9.42
N GLN A 39 -4.70 29.79 -8.39
CA GLN A 39 -4.02 29.49 -7.13
C GLN A 39 -4.61 28.25 -6.44
N ALA A 40 -5.93 28.14 -6.38
CA ALA A 40 -6.60 26.98 -5.79
C ALA A 40 -6.27 25.67 -6.54
N VAL A 41 -6.23 25.70 -7.87
CA VAL A 41 -5.85 24.53 -8.70
C VAL A 41 -4.42 24.11 -8.40
N VAL A 42 -3.47 25.05 -8.37
CA VAL A 42 -2.06 24.76 -8.06
C VAL A 42 -1.91 24.21 -6.64
N GLN A 43 -2.63 24.76 -5.66
CA GLN A 43 -2.61 24.28 -4.28
C GLN A 43 -3.10 22.83 -4.18
N LEU A 44 -4.26 22.52 -4.78
CA LEU A 44 -4.80 21.15 -4.79
C LEU A 44 -3.90 20.17 -5.55
N ALA A 45 -3.32 20.58 -6.68
CA ALA A 45 -2.36 19.75 -7.42
C ALA A 45 -1.10 19.43 -6.59
N ASN A 46 -0.58 20.40 -5.82
CA ASN A 46 0.54 20.17 -4.92
C ASN A 46 0.17 19.23 -3.77
N GLN A 47 -1.00 19.41 -3.16
CA GLN A 47 -1.51 18.51 -2.12
C GLN A 47 -1.71 17.09 -2.64
N LEU A 48 -2.20 16.94 -3.87
CA LEU A 48 -2.35 15.65 -4.52
C LEU A 48 -0.98 14.97 -4.71
N LYS A 49 0.01 15.71 -5.22
CA LYS A 49 1.38 15.22 -5.39
C LYS A 49 2.00 14.77 -4.07
N GLU A 50 1.82 15.53 -3.00
CA GLU A 50 2.31 15.20 -1.67
C GLU A 50 1.68 13.90 -1.15
N ARG A 51 0.35 13.77 -1.26
CA ARG A 51 -0.38 12.56 -0.84
C ARG A 51 0.03 11.32 -1.62
N PHE A 52 0.24 11.44 -2.93
CA PHE A 52 0.78 10.35 -3.75
C PHE A 52 2.19 9.96 -3.33
N SER A 53 3.04 10.93 -3.00
CA SER A 53 4.40 10.68 -2.52
C SER A 53 4.39 9.91 -1.19
N GLU A 54 3.51 10.30 -0.26
CA GLU A 54 3.33 9.61 1.01
C GLU A 54 2.82 8.17 0.82
N ALA A 55 1.74 8.00 0.05
CA ALA A 55 1.18 6.68 -0.24
C ALA A 55 2.20 5.77 -0.94
N LYS A 56 2.98 6.32 -1.88
CA LYS A 56 4.06 5.58 -2.55
C LYS A 56 5.15 5.15 -1.58
N LYS A 57 5.59 6.03 -0.66
CA LYS A 57 6.59 5.66 0.36
C LYS A 57 6.08 4.52 1.24
N ILE A 58 4.82 4.57 1.65
CA ILE A 58 4.20 3.51 2.44
C ILE A 58 4.21 2.20 1.65
N ALA A 59 3.72 2.20 0.40
CA ALA A 59 3.71 1.02 -0.46
C ALA A 59 5.10 0.42 -0.68
N GLN A 60 6.13 1.26 -0.92
CA GLN A 60 7.51 0.81 -1.10
C GLN A 60 8.16 0.29 0.19
N SER A 61 7.65 0.70 1.35
CA SER A 61 8.13 0.24 2.66
C SER A 61 7.42 -1.02 3.15
N LEU A 62 6.39 -1.50 2.44
CA LEU A 62 5.68 -2.71 2.84
C LEU A 62 6.63 -3.91 2.73
N PRO A 63 6.80 -4.68 3.82
CA PRO A 63 7.57 -5.91 3.78
C PRO A 63 6.82 -6.96 2.94
N GLY A 64 7.57 -7.73 2.14
CA GLY A 64 7.02 -8.69 1.18
C GLY A 64 6.84 -8.10 -0.21
N GLY A 65 6.69 -8.97 -1.21
CA GLY A 65 6.50 -8.58 -2.62
C GLY A 65 7.48 -9.23 -3.61
N ASP A 66 8.50 -9.94 -3.14
CA ASP A 66 9.40 -10.70 -4.02
C ASP A 66 8.73 -11.96 -4.59
N LEU A 67 7.74 -12.50 -3.88
CA LEU A 67 7.01 -13.71 -4.23
C LEU A 67 5.54 -13.39 -4.50
N SER A 68 4.99 -13.95 -5.57
CA SER A 68 3.54 -13.99 -5.79
C SER A 68 2.87 -14.77 -4.66
N ILE A 69 1.55 -14.60 -4.49
CA ILE A 69 0.79 -15.35 -3.46
C ILE A 69 0.97 -16.85 -3.67
N GLU A 70 0.91 -17.32 -4.91
CA GLU A 70 1.08 -18.73 -5.26
C GLU A 70 2.48 -19.24 -4.91
N GLN A 71 3.51 -18.41 -5.07
CA GLN A 71 4.88 -18.75 -4.67
C GLN A 71 5.05 -18.78 -3.15
N GLN A 72 4.35 -17.91 -2.42
CA GLN A 72 4.33 -17.93 -0.96
C GLN A 72 3.64 -19.19 -0.45
N ASP A 73 2.50 -19.58 -1.03
CA ASP A 73 1.77 -20.80 -0.68
C ASP A 73 2.62 -22.05 -0.93
N ALA A 74 3.29 -22.13 -2.09
CA ALA A 74 4.19 -23.23 -2.41
C ALA A 74 5.39 -23.31 -1.45
N LEU A 75 5.93 -22.16 -1.03
CA LEU A 75 7.01 -22.11 -0.05
C LEU A 75 6.53 -22.55 1.34
N ILE A 76 5.33 -22.14 1.75
CA ILE A 76 4.71 -22.58 3.00
C ILE A 76 4.55 -24.09 2.99
N GLU A 77 3.98 -24.66 1.94
CA GLU A 77 3.79 -26.12 1.82
C GLU A 77 5.13 -26.89 1.90
N LEU A 78 6.17 -26.39 1.24
CA LEU A 78 7.51 -26.97 1.31
C LEU A 78 8.10 -26.91 2.73
N LEU A 79 7.97 -25.77 3.41
CA LEU A 79 8.48 -25.57 4.77
C LEU A 79 7.72 -26.42 5.79
N GLU A 80 6.40 -26.59 5.62
CA GLU A 80 5.58 -27.46 6.46
C GLU A 80 5.99 -28.93 6.31
N ARG A 81 6.19 -29.41 5.08
CA ARG A 81 6.72 -30.77 4.85
C ARG A 81 8.07 -30.98 5.52
N PHE A 82 8.99 -30.03 5.36
CA PHE A 82 10.32 -30.12 5.96
C PHE A 82 10.27 -30.14 7.50
N ARG A 83 9.38 -29.35 8.10
CA ARG A 83 9.11 -29.38 9.54
C ARG A 83 8.61 -30.76 9.97
N ASP A 84 7.61 -31.29 9.28
CA ASP A 84 6.96 -32.55 9.66
C ASP A 84 7.92 -33.74 9.52
N GLU A 85 8.75 -33.75 8.47
CA GLU A 85 9.85 -34.71 8.31
C GLU A 85 10.85 -34.60 9.46
N ARG A 86 11.31 -33.39 9.80
CA ARG A 86 12.25 -33.19 10.92
C ARG A 86 11.66 -33.62 12.27
N MET A 87 10.38 -33.35 12.49
CA MET A 87 9.68 -33.76 13.72
C MET A 87 9.51 -35.27 13.80
N SER A 88 9.13 -35.94 12.72
CA SER A 88 9.00 -37.40 12.69
C SER A 88 10.35 -38.10 12.92
N VAL A 89 11.42 -37.57 12.33
CA VAL A 89 12.78 -38.03 12.58
C VAL A 89 13.16 -37.84 14.06
N ALA A 90 12.90 -36.66 14.64
CA ALA A 90 13.20 -36.40 16.06
C ALA A 90 12.43 -37.37 17.00
N LEU A 91 11.15 -37.61 16.73
CA LEU A 91 10.32 -38.57 17.48
C LEU A 91 10.82 -40.01 17.36
N SER A 92 11.37 -40.40 16.21
CA SER A 92 11.92 -41.75 16.00
C SER A 92 13.22 -42.02 16.78
N PHE A 93 13.89 -40.97 17.28
CA PHE A 93 15.08 -41.10 18.13
C PHE A 93 14.75 -41.17 19.64
N GLU A 94 13.50 -40.95 20.05
CA GLU A 94 13.05 -41.03 21.45
C GLU A 94 12.48 -42.41 21.85
N THR A 95 12.33 -43.34 20.89
CA THR A 95 11.98 -44.77 21.11
C THR A 95 13.19 -45.67 20.94
#